data_AF-A0ABC9G1R3-F1
#
_entry.id   AF-A0ABC9G1R3-F1
#
_cell.length_a   1.000
_cell.length_b   1.000
_cell.length_c   1.000
_cell.angle_alpha   90.00
_cell.angle_beta   90.00
_cell.angle_gamma   90.00
#
_symmetry.space_group_name_H-M   'P 1'
#
loop_
_entity.id
_entity.type
_entity.pdbx_description
1 polymer ?
#
loop_
_entity_poly.entity_id
_entity_poly.type
_entity_poly.pdbx_seq_one_letter_code
_entity_poly.pdbx_strand_id
1 'polypeptide(L)'
;MASGHRRHFTDPHMLFKEQYNGTSSHACGICGHTLAGLVGYRCNACSFDVHGTCADNFGQSVSFFAHRLSRIRGGATRSHCDLCTEECPPGSFAYRCTRCLFDVHPHCTTLPEMARSPLCAKHELRLLPSCKRSRCLSCREDLPEWHYYCPCLVRLHVACAAGGCPDGARSGAGEAQDPAARHVTSAAVTKFLLKTGWRVVIHALTGGLTAPLQHLLD
;
A
#
# COMPACT_ATOMS: atom_id res chain seq x y z
N MET A 1 18.74 27.52 1.72
CA MET A 1 19.33 26.34 2.38
C MET A 1 18.21 25.63 3.15
N ALA A 2 17.77 24.46 2.70
CA ALA A 2 16.68 23.74 3.38
C ALA A 2 17.23 22.99 4.59
N SER A 3 16.72 23.30 5.78
CA SER A 3 17.15 22.69 7.04
C SER A 3 16.96 21.16 7.00
N GLY A 4 18.04 20.39 7.22
CA GLY A 4 18.06 18.92 7.14
C GLY A 4 17.39 18.19 8.32
N HIS A 5 16.41 18.82 8.97
CA HIS A 5 15.72 18.28 10.13
C HIS A 5 14.21 18.49 10.02
N ARG A 6 13.44 17.59 10.63
CA ARG A 6 11.98 17.63 10.70
C ARG A 6 11.53 17.42 12.13
N ARG A 7 10.35 17.89 12.49
CA ARG A 7 9.76 17.56 13.80
C ARG A 7 9.04 16.23 13.68
N HIS A 8 9.15 15.41 14.70
CA HIS A 8 8.28 14.27 14.88
C HIS A 8 6.83 14.77 15.02
N PHE A 9 5.87 13.96 14.59
CA PHE A 9 4.47 14.40 14.49
C PHE A 9 3.71 14.33 15.81
N THR A 10 4.09 13.45 16.73
CA THR A 10 3.32 13.16 17.95
C THR A 10 4.03 13.57 19.24
N ASP A 11 5.28 14.00 19.15
CA ASP A 11 6.09 14.42 20.29
C ASP A 11 7.07 15.52 19.82
N PRO A 12 7.70 16.28 20.73
CA PRO A 12 8.54 17.41 20.36
C PRO A 12 9.91 17.00 19.83
N HIS A 13 10.15 15.72 19.54
CA HIS A 13 11.47 15.27 19.10
C HIS A 13 11.79 15.72 17.67
N MET A 14 13.09 15.88 17.41
CA MET A 14 13.61 16.19 16.09
C MET A 14 14.05 14.91 15.38
N LEU A 15 13.71 14.85 14.10
CA LEU A 15 14.12 13.87 13.11
C LEU A 15 15.26 14.48 12.30
N PHE A 16 16.43 13.86 12.34
CA PHE A 16 17.62 14.29 11.61
C PHE A 16 17.83 13.42 10.39
N LYS A 17 18.22 14.02 9.27
CA LYS A 17 18.52 13.27 8.05
C LYS A 17 19.70 12.32 8.31
N GLU A 18 19.55 11.07 7.92
CA GLU A 18 20.56 10.03 8.10
C GLU A 18 20.70 9.18 6.83
N GLN A 19 21.94 8.79 6.53
CA GLN A 19 22.27 7.84 5.47
C GLN A 19 22.49 6.48 6.12
N TYR A 20 21.63 5.53 5.82
CA TYR A 20 21.73 4.17 6.36
C TYR A 20 22.67 3.34 5.48
N ASN A 21 23.48 2.50 6.13
CA ASN A 21 24.37 1.58 5.43
C ASN A 21 23.59 0.46 4.72
N GLY A 22 24.23 -0.22 3.77
CA GLY A 22 23.59 -1.32 3.00
C GLY A 22 23.23 -2.56 3.82
N THR A 23 23.73 -2.67 5.05
CA THR A 23 23.49 -3.79 5.96
C THR A 23 22.57 -3.41 7.13
N SER A 24 21.89 -2.27 7.03
CA SER A 24 21.08 -1.73 8.13
C SER A 24 19.87 -2.61 8.40
N SER A 25 19.66 -2.94 9.68
CA SER A 25 18.44 -3.61 10.15
C SER A 25 17.36 -2.63 10.60
N HIS A 26 17.60 -1.32 10.47
CA HIS A 26 16.61 -0.30 10.79
C HIS A 26 15.39 -0.45 9.88
N ALA A 27 14.20 -0.42 10.48
CA ALA A 27 12.93 -0.52 9.78
C ALA A 27 12.18 0.82 9.83
N CYS A 28 11.61 1.20 8.70
CA CYS A 28 10.83 2.42 8.61
C CYS A 28 9.56 2.28 9.43
N GLY A 29 9.34 3.15 10.41
CA GLY A 29 8.15 3.16 11.26
C GLY A 29 6.85 3.54 10.54
N ILE A 30 6.89 3.72 9.21
CA ILE A 30 5.72 3.95 8.35
C ILE A 30 5.37 2.72 7.53
N CYS A 31 6.32 2.22 6.73
CA CYS A 31 6.07 1.12 5.80
C CYS A 31 6.51 -0.25 6.34
N GLY A 32 7.29 -0.28 7.42
CA GLY A 32 7.88 -1.50 7.98
C GLY A 32 9.06 -2.06 7.18
N HIS A 33 9.37 -1.52 6.00
CA HIS A 33 10.52 -1.97 5.19
C HIS A 33 11.85 -1.42 5.71
N THR A 34 12.92 -2.14 5.41
CA THR A 34 14.28 -1.76 5.81
C THR A 34 14.72 -0.41 5.21
N LEU A 35 15.53 0.33 5.95
CA LEU A 35 16.23 1.53 5.48
C LEU A 35 17.60 1.22 4.86
N ALA A 36 18.00 -0.04 4.75
CA ALA A 36 19.30 -0.43 4.19
C ALA A 36 19.62 0.28 2.87
N GLY A 37 20.75 1.00 2.85
CA GLY A 37 21.26 1.74 1.69
C GLY A 37 20.52 3.04 1.35
N LEU A 38 19.55 3.46 2.17
CA LEU A 38 18.66 4.58 1.87
C LEU A 38 18.91 5.82 2.72
N VAL A 39 18.41 6.94 2.23
CA VAL A 39 18.30 8.18 2.99
C VAL A 39 16.98 8.17 3.74
N GLY A 40 17.06 8.37 5.05
CA GLY A 40 15.91 8.50 5.93
C GLY A 40 16.06 9.67 6.90
N TYR A 41 15.15 9.70 7.86
CA TYR A 41 15.31 10.50 9.06
C TYR A 41 15.26 9.61 10.28
N ARG A 42 16.07 9.95 11.29
CA ARG A 42 16.11 9.27 12.58
C ARG A 42 15.80 10.22 13.71
N CYS A 43 15.03 9.74 14.67
CA CYS A 43 14.89 10.37 15.97
C CYS A 43 15.78 9.63 16.97
N ASN A 44 16.80 10.31 17.51
CA ASN A 44 17.69 9.73 18.50
C ASN A 44 17.05 9.58 19.89
N ALA A 45 15.96 10.31 20.17
CA ALA A 45 15.30 10.28 21.47
C ALA A 45 14.35 9.08 21.63
N CYS A 46 13.68 8.66 20.55
CA CYS A 46 12.73 7.53 20.57
C CYS A 46 13.08 6.39 19.61
N SER A 47 14.27 6.42 19.00
CA SER A 47 14.74 5.41 18.03
C SER A 47 13.74 5.18 16.89
N PHE A 48 13.10 6.25 16.43
CA PHE A 48 12.16 6.20 15.32
C PHE A 48 12.88 6.50 14.00
N ASP A 49 12.86 5.55 13.09
CA ASP A 49 13.48 5.66 11.77
C ASP A 49 12.40 5.72 10.68
N VAL A 50 12.60 6.54 9.65
CA VAL A 50 11.63 6.70 8.56
C VAL A 50 12.30 7.02 7.23
N HIS A 51 11.88 6.40 6.13
CA HIS A 51 12.36 6.77 4.80
C HIS A 51 12.03 8.23 4.51
N GLY A 52 12.91 8.93 3.78
CA GLY A 52 12.64 10.32 3.39
C GLY A 52 11.31 10.47 2.66
N THR A 53 11.03 9.57 1.71
CA THR A 53 9.77 9.51 0.95
C THR A 53 8.56 9.20 1.82
N CYS A 54 8.69 8.32 2.81
CA CYS A 54 7.60 8.04 3.74
C CYS A 54 7.28 9.29 4.58
N ALA A 55 8.30 10.01 5.05
CA ALA A 55 8.11 11.25 5.81
C ALA A 55 7.48 12.38 4.98
N ASP A 56 7.72 12.41 3.67
CA ASP A 56 7.14 13.39 2.75
C ASP A 56 5.69 13.06 2.38
N ASN A 57 5.35 11.78 2.26
CA ASN A 57 4.06 11.35 1.70
C ASN A 57 3.02 10.98 2.76
N PHE A 58 3.44 10.63 3.99
CA PHE A 58 2.55 10.12 5.03
C PHE A 58 2.61 10.97 6.31
N GLY A 59 1.76 11.99 6.37
CA GLY A 59 1.65 12.90 7.50
C GLY A 59 0.74 12.40 8.64
N GLN A 60 0.21 13.34 9.45
CA GLN A 60 -0.73 13.02 10.52
C GLN A 60 -2.13 12.63 10.02
N SER A 61 -2.51 13.12 8.84
CA SER A 61 -3.82 12.84 8.27
C SER A 61 -3.75 12.82 6.75
N VAL A 62 -4.61 12.01 6.14
CA VAL A 62 -4.80 11.95 4.69
C VAL A 62 -6.27 12.05 4.34
N SER A 63 -6.56 12.60 3.17
CA SER A 63 -7.91 12.58 2.60
C SER A 63 -8.03 11.35 1.70
N PHE A 64 -9.04 10.51 1.94
CA PHE A 64 -9.30 9.30 1.19
C PHE A 64 -10.82 9.15 1.01
N PHE A 65 -11.30 9.17 -0.25
CA PHE A 65 -12.72 9.00 -0.62
C PHE A 65 -13.68 9.87 0.21
N ALA A 66 -13.43 11.18 0.23
CA ALA A 66 -14.17 12.19 1.01
C ALA A 66 -14.09 12.05 2.55
N HIS A 67 -13.36 11.07 3.08
CA HIS A 67 -13.06 10.98 4.50
C HIS A 67 -11.68 11.55 4.80
N ARG A 68 -11.55 12.23 5.95
CA ARG A 68 -10.25 12.54 6.54
C ARG A 68 -9.90 11.43 7.51
N LEU A 69 -8.78 10.77 7.26
CA LEU A 69 -8.27 9.71 8.11
C LEU A 69 -7.10 10.25 8.92
N SER A 70 -7.06 9.90 10.19
CA SER A 70 -6.01 10.31 11.12
C SER A 70 -5.10 9.13 11.43
N ARG A 71 -3.81 9.40 11.52
CA ARG A 71 -2.82 8.39 11.91
C ARG A 71 -3.12 7.92 13.33
N ILE A 72 -3.26 6.60 13.50
CA ILE A 72 -3.36 5.93 14.78
C ILE A 72 -2.12 5.06 14.98
N ARG A 73 -1.54 5.07 16.18
CA ARG A 73 -0.53 4.06 16.52
C ARG A 73 -1.24 2.70 16.54
N GLY A 74 -0.67 1.70 15.88
CA GLY A 74 -1.14 0.33 16.01
C GLY A 74 -1.15 -0.03 17.49
N GLY A 75 -2.34 -0.20 18.06
CA GLY A 75 -2.51 -0.61 19.45
C GLY A 75 -2.13 -2.09 19.63
N ALA A 76 -2.24 -2.59 20.87
CA ALA A 76 -2.06 -4.01 21.19
C ALA A 76 -3.08 -4.95 20.50
N THR A 77 -4.15 -4.38 19.91
CA THR A 77 -5.17 -5.11 19.16
C THR A 77 -4.81 -5.13 17.68
N ARG A 78 -4.76 -6.33 17.09
CA ARG A 78 -4.59 -6.53 15.64
C ARG A 78 -5.69 -5.76 14.89
N SER A 79 -5.32 -4.71 14.18
CA SER A 79 -6.19 -4.04 13.20
C SER A 79 -5.92 -4.63 11.82
N HIS A 80 -6.98 -4.91 11.06
CA HIS A 80 -6.86 -5.26 9.64
C HIS A 80 -7.02 -4.01 8.78
N CYS A 81 -6.38 -3.99 7.63
CA CYS A 81 -6.61 -2.96 6.62
C CYS A 81 -7.90 -3.31 5.86
N ASP A 82 -8.87 -2.41 5.83
CA ASP A 82 -10.15 -2.63 5.15
C ASP A 82 -10.03 -2.70 3.61
N LEU A 83 -8.92 -2.22 3.04
CA LEU A 83 -8.68 -2.24 1.60
C LEU A 83 -8.01 -3.51 1.10
N CYS A 84 -7.00 -4.01 1.81
CA CYS A 84 -6.28 -5.23 1.42
C CYS A 84 -6.61 -6.43 2.31
N THR A 85 -7.37 -6.26 3.39
CA THR A 85 -7.73 -7.31 4.36
C THR A 85 -6.57 -7.92 5.16
N GLU A 86 -5.33 -7.49 4.89
CA GLU A 86 -4.16 -7.91 5.66
C GLU A 86 -4.08 -7.21 7.02
N GLU A 87 -3.40 -7.87 7.96
CA GLU A 87 -3.08 -7.28 9.25
C GLU A 87 -2.17 -6.05 9.09
N CYS A 88 -2.40 -5.02 9.90
CA CYS A 88 -1.43 -3.95 10.10
C CYS A 88 -0.31 -4.48 11.00
N PRO A 89 0.96 -4.52 10.53
CA PRO A 89 2.05 -5.07 11.31
C PRO A 89 2.17 -4.41 12.69
N PRO A 90 2.51 -5.16 13.75
CA PRO A 90 2.79 -4.60 15.06
C PRO A 90 3.86 -3.51 14.98
N GLY A 91 3.65 -2.38 15.65
CA GLY A 91 4.56 -1.24 15.62
C GLY A 91 4.45 -0.35 14.37
N SER A 92 3.71 -0.76 13.33
CA SER A 92 3.30 0.14 12.25
C SER A 92 2.12 1.01 12.68
N PHE A 93 1.86 2.07 11.93
CA PHE A 93 0.63 2.85 12.11
C PHE A 93 -0.35 2.57 10.96
N ALA A 94 -1.62 2.74 11.28
CA ALA A 94 -2.70 2.78 10.29
C ALA A 94 -3.28 4.19 10.23
N TYR A 95 -3.96 4.50 9.13
CA TYR A 95 -4.87 5.64 9.07
C TYR A 95 -6.27 5.17 9.40
N ARG A 96 -6.92 5.84 10.35
CA ARG A 96 -8.29 5.54 10.77
C ARG A 96 -9.22 6.69 10.47
N CYS A 97 -10.38 6.40 9.88
CA CYS A 97 -11.54 7.28 9.94
C CYS A 97 -12.29 7.00 11.24
N THR A 98 -12.26 7.91 12.21
CA THR A 98 -12.91 7.69 13.53
C THR A 98 -14.42 7.53 13.46
N ARG A 99 -15.06 8.06 12.40
CA ARG A 99 -16.51 7.97 12.19
C ARG A 99 -16.94 6.62 11.63
N CYS A 100 -16.16 6.09 10.70
CA CYS A 100 -16.48 4.84 10.01
C CYS A 100 -15.78 3.63 10.62
N LEU A 101 -14.83 3.86 11.54
CA LEU A 101 -13.88 2.86 12.04
C LEU A 101 -13.10 2.17 10.91
N PHE A 102 -12.86 2.92 9.83
CA PHE A 102 -12.18 2.43 8.63
C PHE A 102 -10.67 2.58 8.77
N ASP A 103 -9.96 1.46 8.80
CA ASP A 103 -8.53 1.32 9.01
C ASP A 103 -7.81 0.93 7.73
N VAL A 104 -6.73 1.64 7.40
CA VAL A 104 -5.96 1.36 6.18
C VAL A 104 -4.48 1.56 6.41
N HIS A 105 -3.68 0.70 5.76
CA HIS A 105 -2.23 0.93 5.72
C HIS A 105 -1.92 2.26 5.03
N PRO A 106 -0.79 2.91 5.38
CA PRO A 106 -0.34 4.12 4.69
C PRO A 106 -0.28 3.94 3.17
N HIS A 107 0.24 2.82 2.68
CA HIS A 107 0.34 2.56 1.24
C HIS A 107 -1.00 2.29 0.58
N CYS A 108 -1.99 1.79 1.33
CA CYS A 108 -3.33 1.60 0.78
C CYS A 108 -4.06 2.94 0.58
N THR A 109 -3.67 4.01 1.29
CA THR A 109 -4.25 5.36 1.07
C THR A 109 -3.79 6.02 -0.23
N THR A 110 -2.81 5.43 -0.91
CA THR A 110 -2.34 5.94 -2.21
C THR A 110 -3.02 5.26 -3.40
N LEU A 111 -3.96 4.35 -3.14
CA LEU A 111 -4.75 3.74 -4.21
C LEU A 111 -5.61 4.80 -4.92
N PRO A 112 -5.70 4.73 -6.26
CA PRO A 112 -6.66 5.54 -7.00
C PRO A 112 -8.08 5.34 -6.53
N GLU A 113 -8.83 6.43 -6.48
CA GLU A 113 -10.29 6.31 -6.57
C GLU A 113 -10.74 5.83 -7.95
N MET A 114 -10.04 6.24 -9.00
CA MET A 114 -10.36 5.91 -10.39
C MET A 114 -9.16 5.27 -11.08
N ALA A 115 -9.38 4.11 -11.71
CA ALA A 115 -8.33 3.38 -12.41
C ALA A 115 -8.78 2.99 -13.83
N ARG A 116 -7.85 3.02 -14.78
CA ARG A 116 -8.06 2.49 -16.13
C ARG A 116 -7.74 1.00 -16.17
N SER A 117 -8.47 0.25 -16.98
CA SER A 117 -8.17 -1.17 -17.21
C SER A 117 -8.44 -1.55 -18.66
N PRO A 118 -7.64 -2.46 -19.24
CA PRO A 118 -7.90 -3.00 -20.58
C PRO A 118 -9.27 -3.67 -20.70
N LEU A 119 -9.82 -4.16 -19.58
CA LEU A 119 -11.12 -4.82 -19.54
C LEU A 119 -12.29 -3.83 -19.64
N CYS A 120 -12.04 -2.53 -19.53
CA CYS A 120 -13.03 -1.49 -19.81
C CYS A 120 -12.36 -0.25 -20.41
N ALA A 121 -12.31 -0.18 -21.74
CA ALA A 121 -11.70 0.95 -22.45
C ALA A 121 -12.55 2.24 -22.42
N LYS A 122 -13.86 2.13 -22.18
CA LYS A 122 -14.81 3.26 -22.28
C LYS A 122 -15.02 4.00 -20.97
N HIS A 123 -14.79 3.35 -19.83
CA HIS A 123 -15.04 3.92 -18.51
C HIS A 123 -13.89 3.60 -17.57
N GLU A 124 -13.59 4.53 -16.68
CA GLU A 124 -12.69 4.28 -15.55
C GLU A 124 -13.42 3.46 -14.49
N LEU A 125 -12.70 2.51 -13.88
CA LEU A 125 -13.22 1.79 -12.74
C LEU A 125 -13.11 2.66 -11.51
N ARG A 126 -14.11 2.57 -10.63
CA ARG A 126 -14.13 3.25 -9.35
C ARG A 126 -13.93 2.25 -8.22
N LEU A 127 -13.02 2.54 -7.30
CA LEU A 127 -12.84 1.74 -6.09
C LEU A 127 -14.00 2.05 -5.13
N LEU A 128 -14.82 1.04 -4.81
CA LEU A 128 -16.00 1.23 -3.97
C LEU A 128 -16.16 0.04 -3.02
N PRO A 129 -16.75 0.25 -1.83
CA PRO A 129 -17.20 -0.85 -1.00
C PRO A 129 -18.45 -1.51 -1.61
N SER A 130 -18.56 -2.82 -1.43
CA SER A 130 -19.71 -3.62 -1.86
C SER A 130 -20.09 -4.62 -0.78
N CYS A 131 -21.34 -4.55 -0.33
CA CYS A 131 -21.91 -5.53 0.60
C CYS A 131 -22.28 -6.87 -0.06
N LYS A 132 -22.25 -6.95 -1.41
CA LYS A 132 -22.60 -8.16 -2.14
C LYS A 132 -21.34 -8.95 -2.48
N ARG A 133 -21.35 -10.23 -2.12
CA ARG A 133 -20.36 -11.20 -2.61
C ARG A 133 -20.41 -11.20 -4.14
N SER A 134 -19.27 -11.00 -4.75
CA SER A 134 -19.10 -11.01 -6.19
C SER A 134 -17.72 -11.55 -6.52
N ARG A 135 -17.52 -11.99 -7.75
CA ARG A 135 -16.25 -12.55 -8.20
C ARG A 135 -15.55 -11.61 -9.15
N CYS A 136 -14.23 -11.62 -9.09
CA CYS A 136 -13.37 -10.86 -9.98
C CYS A 136 -13.51 -11.38 -11.41
N LEU A 137 -13.69 -10.47 -12.36
CA LEU A 137 -13.81 -10.83 -13.77
C LEU A 137 -12.53 -11.47 -14.32
N SER A 138 -11.37 -11.05 -13.81
CA SER A 138 -10.06 -11.50 -14.29
C SER A 138 -9.66 -12.87 -13.71
N CYS A 139 -9.62 -13.03 -12.39
CA CYS A 139 -9.14 -14.27 -11.76
C CYS A 139 -10.26 -15.23 -11.31
N ARG A 140 -11.54 -14.80 -11.35
CA ARG A 140 -12.72 -15.58 -10.93
C ARG A 140 -12.82 -15.90 -9.44
N GLU A 141 -11.93 -15.38 -8.61
CA GLU A 141 -12.01 -15.49 -7.14
C GLU A 141 -12.96 -14.47 -6.52
N ASP A 142 -13.36 -14.72 -5.27
CA ASP A 142 -14.21 -13.82 -4.50
C ASP A 142 -13.54 -12.45 -4.28
N LEU A 143 -14.35 -11.40 -4.40
CA LEU A 143 -13.92 -10.02 -4.19
C LEU A 143 -14.09 -9.64 -2.72
N PRO A 144 -13.10 -8.93 -2.14
CA PRO A 144 -13.28 -8.28 -0.84
C PRO A 144 -14.33 -7.17 -0.95
N GLU A 145 -14.73 -6.62 0.20
CA GLU A 145 -15.67 -5.50 0.26
C GLU A 145 -15.23 -4.36 -0.65
N TRP A 146 -13.95 -3.99 -0.61
CA TRP A 146 -13.38 -2.93 -1.45
C TRP A 146 -12.77 -3.47 -2.74
N HIS A 147 -13.35 -3.11 -3.87
CA HIS A 147 -12.83 -3.50 -5.18
C HIS A 147 -13.18 -2.50 -6.26
N TYR A 148 -12.52 -2.60 -7.41
CA TYR A 148 -12.81 -1.76 -8.56
C TYR A 148 -14.08 -2.23 -9.26
N TYR A 149 -15.00 -1.29 -9.48
CA TYR A 149 -16.27 -1.50 -10.15
C TYR A 149 -16.43 -0.53 -11.33
N CYS A 150 -17.04 -1.01 -12.40
CA CYS A 150 -17.47 -0.18 -13.52
C CYS A 150 -18.93 -0.51 -13.90
N PRO A 151 -19.74 0.48 -14.33
CA PRO A 151 -21.11 0.27 -14.81
C PRO A 151 -21.26 -0.76 -15.95
N CYS A 152 -20.19 -1.04 -16.70
CA CYS A 152 -20.13 -2.16 -17.66
C CYS A 152 -20.17 -3.56 -17.01
N LEU A 153 -20.46 -3.65 -15.71
CA LEU A 153 -20.44 -4.87 -14.90
C LEU A 153 -19.04 -5.48 -14.72
N VAL A 154 -17.99 -4.70 -14.98
CA VAL A 154 -16.61 -5.11 -14.71
C VAL A 154 -16.33 -4.92 -13.22
N ARG A 155 -15.90 -5.99 -12.55
CA ARG A 155 -15.48 -6.01 -11.15
C ARG A 155 -14.11 -6.65 -11.04
N LEU A 156 -13.16 -5.99 -10.40
CA LEU A 156 -11.77 -6.43 -10.35
C LEU A 156 -11.18 -6.21 -8.96
N HIS A 157 -10.37 -7.17 -8.49
CA HIS A 157 -9.45 -6.90 -7.38
C HIS A 157 -8.57 -5.70 -7.74
N VAL A 158 -8.10 -4.97 -6.73
CA VAL A 158 -7.12 -3.89 -6.89
C VAL A 158 -5.94 -4.36 -7.75
N ALA A 159 -5.37 -5.52 -7.44
CA ALA A 159 -4.26 -6.09 -8.20
C ALA A 159 -4.59 -6.43 -9.66
N CYS A 160 -5.81 -6.93 -9.91
CA CYS A 160 -6.26 -7.32 -11.24
C CYS A 160 -6.61 -6.12 -12.12
N ALA A 161 -6.97 -4.97 -11.54
CA ALA A 161 -7.30 -3.76 -12.29
C ALA A 161 -6.14 -3.27 -13.16
N ALA A 162 -4.89 -3.42 -12.69
CA ALA A 162 -3.67 -3.10 -13.43
C ALA A 162 -3.14 -4.26 -14.31
N GLY A 163 -3.94 -5.30 -14.58
CA GLY A 163 -3.49 -6.45 -15.37
C GLY A 163 -2.47 -7.33 -14.65
N GLY A 164 -2.46 -7.32 -13.31
CA GLY A 164 -1.74 -8.32 -12.51
C GLY A 164 -2.64 -9.50 -12.20
N CYS A 165 -2.51 -10.60 -12.93
CA CYS A 165 -2.80 -11.92 -12.38
C CYS A 165 -1.47 -12.48 -11.84
N PRO A 166 -1.38 -12.99 -10.60
CA PRO A 166 -0.41 -14.05 -10.35
C PRO A 166 -0.84 -15.25 -11.19
N ASP A 167 0.08 -15.79 -11.97
CA ASP A 167 -0.18 -16.77 -13.02
C ASP A 167 -1.20 -17.85 -12.64
N GLY A 168 -2.30 -17.86 -13.38
CA GLY A 168 -3.17 -19.02 -13.48
C GLY A 168 -2.49 -20.06 -14.37
N ALA A 169 -1.50 -20.78 -13.83
CA ALA A 169 -1.09 -22.04 -14.41
C ALA A 169 -2.18 -23.07 -14.12
N ARG A 170 -2.97 -23.39 -15.15
CA ARG A 170 -3.71 -24.65 -15.21
C ARG A 170 -2.69 -25.79 -15.18
N SER A 171 -2.61 -26.53 -14.09
CA SER A 171 -2.16 -27.92 -14.10
C SER A 171 -3.03 -28.70 -13.13
N GLY A 172 -3.79 -29.65 -13.66
CA GLY A 172 -4.38 -30.70 -12.85
C GLY A 172 -3.28 -31.68 -12.44
N ALA A 173 -3.14 -31.89 -11.14
CA ALA A 173 -2.78 -33.14 -10.48
C ALA A 173 -2.77 -32.83 -8.97
N GLY A 174 -3.34 -33.73 -8.18
CA GLY A 174 -3.76 -33.45 -6.80
C GLY A 174 -2.60 -33.23 -5.84
N GLU A 175 -2.78 -32.23 -4.98
CA GLU A 175 -2.19 -32.16 -3.65
C GLU A 175 -3.15 -31.36 -2.77
N ALA A 176 -3.55 -31.97 -1.66
CA ALA A 176 -4.49 -31.39 -0.71
C ALA A 176 -3.83 -30.18 -0.03
N GLN A 177 -4.20 -28.97 -0.47
CA GLN A 177 -3.85 -27.72 0.20
C GLN A 177 -5.14 -26.99 0.60
N ASP A 178 -5.13 -26.62 1.88
CA ASP A 178 -6.17 -25.98 2.69
C ASP A 178 -6.82 -24.75 1.98
N PRO A 179 -8.16 -24.65 1.88
CA PRO A 179 -8.87 -23.61 1.11
C PRO A 179 -8.91 -22.22 1.78
N ALA A 180 -7.96 -21.88 2.66
CA ALA A 180 -7.90 -20.58 3.33
C ALA A 180 -7.30 -19.49 2.41
N ALA A 181 -8.18 -18.86 1.64
CA ALA A 181 -8.17 -17.45 1.28
C ALA A 181 -6.88 -16.86 0.64
N ARG A 182 -6.89 -16.80 -0.69
CA ARG A 182 -5.96 -15.99 -1.50
C ARG A 182 -6.37 -14.50 -1.39
N HIS A 183 -6.03 -13.87 -0.27
CA HIS A 183 -6.30 -12.46 0.02
C HIS A 183 -5.49 -11.50 -0.87
N VAL A 184 -6.01 -10.28 -1.07
CA VAL A 184 -5.31 -9.16 -1.71
C VAL A 184 -4.13 -8.77 -0.83
N THR A 185 -2.90 -9.02 -1.25
CA THR A 185 -1.76 -8.68 -0.39
C THR A 185 -1.34 -7.21 -0.52
N SER A 186 -0.65 -6.66 0.49
CA SER A 186 0.07 -5.38 0.38
C SER A 186 1.04 -5.39 -0.81
N ALA A 187 1.62 -6.56 -1.11
CA ALA A 187 2.41 -6.77 -2.32
C ALA A 187 1.59 -6.59 -3.61
N ALA A 188 0.29 -6.88 -3.60
CA ALA A 188 -0.61 -6.69 -4.73
C ALA A 188 -0.96 -5.20 -4.96
N VAL A 189 -1.10 -4.42 -3.88
CA VAL A 189 -1.20 -2.95 -3.92
C VAL A 189 0.08 -2.34 -4.48
N THR A 190 1.24 -2.79 -3.99
CA THR A 190 2.55 -2.37 -4.51
C THR A 190 2.69 -2.69 -6.00
N LYS A 191 2.34 -3.91 -6.43
CA LYS A 191 2.35 -4.31 -7.85
C LYS A 191 1.42 -3.44 -8.70
N PHE A 192 0.23 -3.09 -8.19
CA PHE A 192 -0.69 -2.20 -8.88
C PHE A 192 -0.06 -0.81 -9.09
N LEU A 193 0.44 -0.18 -8.03
CA LEU A 193 1.05 1.15 -8.09
C LEU A 193 2.28 1.20 -9.01
N LEU A 194 3.08 0.13 -9.01
CA LEU A 194 4.21 -0.05 -9.92
C LEU A 194 3.75 -0.11 -11.38
N LYS A 195 2.72 -0.92 -11.69
CA LYS A 195 2.24 -1.14 -13.06
C LYS A 195 1.49 0.06 -13.64
N THR A 196 0.76 0.83 -12.83
CA THR A 196 -0.01 1.99 -13.32
C THR A 196 0.80 3.27 -13.41
N GLY A 197 2.12 3.23 -13.21
CA GLY A 197 2.98 4.40 -13.34
C GLY A 197 2.70 5.49 -12.30
N TRP A 198 2.10 5.14 -11.15
CA TRP A 198 1.87 6.09 -10.05
C TRP A 198 3.19 6.28 -9.27
N ARG A 199 4.13 7.00 -9.90
CA ARG A 199 5.54 7.13 -9.49
C ARG A 199 5.77 7.75 -8.11
N VAL A 200 4.79 8.46 -7.55
CA VAL A 200 4.89 9.12 -6.24
C VAL A 200 5.16 8.13 -5.09
N VAL A 201 4.87 6.83 -5.26
CA VAL A 201 4.95 5.81 -4.19
C VAL A 201 6.00 4.73 -4.46
N ILE A 202 6.59 4.69 -5.67
CA ILE A 202 7.50 3.61 -6.08
C ILE A 202 8.78 3.62 -5.24
N HIS A 203 9.38 4.79 -4.98
CA HIS A 203 10.60 4.88 -4.16
C HIS A 203 10.38 4.53 -2.68
N ALA A 204 9.16 4.67 -2.16
CA ALA A 204 8.82 4.32 -0.78
C ALA A 204 8.63 2.80 -0.59
N LEU A 205 8.20 2.09 -1.64
CA LEU A 205 7.87 0.67 -1.61
C LEU A 205 9.03 -0.24 -2.02
N THR A 206 9.89 0.19 -2.94
CA THR A 206 11.02 -0.63 -3.41
C THR A 206 12.32 -0.35 -2.67
N GLY A 207 12.31 0.57 -1.70
CA GLY A 207 13.53 1.00 -1.04
C GLY A 207 14.60 1.45 -2.04
N GLY A 208 14.21 2.23 -3.05
CA GLY A 208 15.14 2.72 -4.08
C GLY A 208 15.65 1.68 -5.09
N LEU A 209 15.15 0.44 -5.08
CA LEU A 209 15.45 -0.54 -6.14
C LEU A 209 14.59 -0.29 -7.39
N THR A 210 14.70 0.89 -7.99
CA THR A 210 14.42 1.00 -9.43
C THR A 210 15.76 0.89 -10.13
N ALA A 211 16.07 -0.30 -10.65
CA ALA A 211 16.99 -0.38 -11.78
C ALA A 211 16.44 0.54 -12.88
N PRO A 212 17.29 1.29 -13.60
CA PRO A 212 16.82 2.15 -14.67
C PRO A 212 16.16 1.29 -15.76
N LEU A 213 14.83 1.37 -15.85
CA LEU A 213 14.07 0.91 -17.02
C LEU A 213 14.36 1.85 -18.18
N GLN A 214 15.56 1.72 -18.75
CA GLN A 214 15.97 2.44 -19.95
C GLN A 214 16.30 1.53 -21.13
N HIS A 215 16.10 0.21 -21.00
CA HIS A 215 16.30 -0.74 -22.11
C HIS A 215 15.22 -1.82 -22.14
N LEU A 216 13.98 -1.44 -22.48
CA LEU A 216 12.97 -2.36 -23.03
C LEU A 216 11.97 -1.60 -23.96
N LEU A 217 12.51 -0.62 -24.70
CA LEU A 217 11.90 -0.10 -25.91
C LEU A 217 13.00 -0.06 -26.96
N ASP A 218 13.25 -1.22 -27.56
CA ASP A 218 13.66 -1.42 -28.96
C ASP A 218 13.12 -2.78 -29.39
#